data_AF-A0A8D3DB51-F1
#
_entry.id   AF-A0A8D3DB51-F1
#
_cell.length_a   1.000
_cell.length_b   1.000
_cell.length_c   1.000
_cell.angle_alpha   90.00
_cell.angle_beta   90.00
_cell.angle_gamma   90.00
#
_symmetry.space_group_name_H-M   'P 1'
#
loop_
_entity.id
_entity.type
_entity.pdbx_description
1 polymer ?
#
loop_
_entity_poly.entity_id
_entity_poly.type
_entity_poly.pdbx_seq_one_letter_code
_entity_poly.pdbx_strand_id
1 'polypeptide(L)'
;MLTDGDDCVFPFQPSCPSRTMGKKSRVKTQKSGSGASTVVSPKEMMNLISELLQKCSSAAPSAGKEWEEYIQIRGMVEKICKKQKGISVVFEGSREDHFADLMSWAEENGASCDGFTVANFGTEGYGLRATMDIKADELFLWIPRKMLMTVESAKNSVLGPLYSQDRIMQAMGNVTLALHLLCERANAASQWLPYIRTLPQEYDTPLYYQQDEVELLLGTQAVQDVLSQYKNTARQYAYFYKLVQTHPAASKLALKDSFTFDDYRWAVSSVMTRQNQIPTEDGSRVTLALIPLWDMCNHTNGLITTGYNLEDDRCECVALQDYKENEQIYIFYGTRSNAEFVIHNGFFYQDNAHDRVKIKLGVSKSERLYAMKAEVLARAGIPASCVFALHCNEPPISAQLLAFLRVFCMTEEELKDYLLGDHAINKIFTLGNSEFPVSWENEIKLWTFLETRAALLLKTYKTSSEEDRSMLEKPDLSVHSRVAVQLRLAEKQILEKVSSNGRAKRLHFQKKLEDGEPLLHCEESDIALLENTDADAKLPIILRKLEEVEEGQRRSGAGGDAGGQQRCSSSSGLECKFKPERPTGSGRPKCQPN
;
A
#
# COMPACT_ATOMS: atom_id res chain seq x y z
N MET A 1 -28.63 -2.08 52.78
CA MET A 1 -28.90 -2.66 54.12
C MET A 1 -27.71 -3.52 54.48
N LEU A 2 -27.13 -3.22 55.64
CA LEU A 2 -25.95 -3.85 56.26
C LEU A 2 -26.27 -5.27 56.79
N THR A 3 -25.24 -6.13 56.81
CA THR A 3 -24.80 -7.08 57.87
C THR A 3 -23.64 -7.90 57.27
N ASP A 4 -22.37 -7.74 57.67
CA ASP A 4 -21.67 -8.32 58.86
C ASP A 4 -21.86 -9.86 58.99
N GLY A 5 -20.88 -10.73 59.20
CA GLY A 5 -19.45 -10.60 59.50
C GLY A 5 -18.83 -11.99 59.81
N ASP A 6 -17.54 -11.96 60.17
CA ASP A 6 -16.77 -12.87 61.04
C ASP A 6 -15.78 -13.94 60.51
N ASP A 7 -14.58 -13.78 61.08
CA ASP A 7 -13.29 -14.46 61.00
C ASP A 7 -13.21 -15.81 61.73
N CYS A 8 -12.17 -16.62 61.43
CA CYS A 8 -11.14 -17.11 62.38
C CYS A 8 -10.24 -18.22 61.77
N VAL A 9 -8.94 -17.97 61.58
CA VAL A 9 -7.75 -18.38 62.39
C VAL A 9 -7.32 -19.89 62.38
N PHE A 10 -6.13 -20.12 61.78
CA PHE A 10 -4.97 -21.06 61.99
C PHE A 10 -4.96 -22.13 63.11
N PRO A 11 -3.92 -23.02 63.27
CA PRO A 11 -2.90 -23.64 62.37
C PRO A 11 -2.83 -25.20 62.58
N PHE A 12 -1.87 -25.95 62.02
CA PHE A 12 -1.08 -27.00 62.73
C PHE A 12 -0.10 -27.77 61.80
N GLN A 13 1.07 -28.07 62.35
CA GLN A 13 2.27 -28.69 61.76
C GLN A 13 2.34 -30.23 62.08
N PRO A 14 3.40 -31.00 61.73
CA PRO A 14 3.30 -32.29 61.06
C PRO A 14 3.60 -33.53 61.96
N SER A 15 3.34 -34.74 61.43
CA SER A 15 3.77 -36.01 62.05
C SER A 15 4.36 -36.99 61.04
N CYS A 16 5.59 -37.46 61.30
CA CYS A 16 6.25 -38.60 60.63
C CYS A 16 5.64 -39.95 61.04
N PRO A 17 5.83 -41.00 60.20
CA PRO A 17 6.55 -42.17 60.71
C PRO A 17 7.56 -42.79 59.72
N SER A 18 8.20 -43.87 60.20
CA SER A 18 9.58 -44.31 60.00
C SER A 18 9.90 -45.29 58.86
N ARG A 19 11.12 -45.12 58.32
CA ARG A 19 12.14 -46.07 57.78
C ARG A 19 11.76 -47.50 57.33
N THR A 20 12.14 -47.83 56.10
CA THR A 20 12.98 -49.00 55.74
C THR A 20 13.89 -48.68 54.54
N MET A 21 15.11 -49.22 54.53
CA MET A 21 16.21 -48.89 53.60
C MET A 21 16.11 -49.61 52.25
N GLY A 22 16.55 -48.95 51.15
CA GLY A 22 16.84 -49.63 49.88
C GLY A 22 17.45 -48.75 48.78
N LYS A 23 18.79 -48.79 48.69
CA LYS A 23 19.66 -48.53 47.52
C LYS A 23 19.73 -47.11 46.89
N LYS A 24 20.96 -46.60 46.86
CA LYS A 24 21.43 -45.31 46.34
C LYS A 24 21.21 -45.19 44.82
N SER A 25 20.54 -44.12 44.38
CA SER A 25 20.76 -43.53 43.06
C SER A 25 20.67 -42.00 43.16
N ARG A 26 21.72 -41.32 42.73
CA ARG A 26 21.96 -39.89 42.95
C ARG A 26 21.29 -39.10 41.83
N VAL A 27 20.05 -38.67 42.03
CA VAL A 27 19.36 -37.72 41.14
C VAL A 27 19.95 -36.33 41.38
N LYS A 28 20.61 -35.77 40.36
CA LYS A 28 21.00 -34.34 40.32
C LYS A 28 19.75 -33.54 39.96
N THR A 29 19.33 -32.69 40.87
CA THR A 29 18.36 -31.61 40.65
C THR A 29 18.89 -30.68 39.55
N GLN A 30 18.28 -30.70 38.36
CA GLN A 30 18.53 -29.71 37.32
C GLN A 30 17.83 -28.40 37.73
N LYS A 31 18.63 -27.38 38.08
CA LYS A 31 18.25 -25.98 37.88
C LYS A 31 17.96 -25.80 36.39
N SER A 32 16.78 -25.28 36.07
CA SER A 32 16.44 -24.79 34.72
C SER A 32 17.40 -23.65 34.36
N GLY A 33 18.44 -24.00 33.61
CA GLY A 33 19.38 -23.06 33.05
C GLY A 33 18.73 -22.34 31.87
N SER A 34 18.69 -21.01 31.95
CA SER A 34 18.68 -20.09 30.80
C SER A 34 19.55 -20.65 29.68
N GLY A 35 18.94 -20.96 28.53
CA GLY A 35 19.66 -21.41 27.34
C GLY A 35 20.63 -20.33 26.89
N ALA A 36 21.93 -20.58 27.06
CA ALA A 36 22.97 -19.74 26.49
C ALA A 36 22.86 -19.78 24.96
N SER A 37 22.57 -18.62 24.35
CA SER A 37 22.68 -18.42 22.90
C SER A 37 24.11 -18.77 22.48
N THR A 38 24.28 -19.85 21.73
CA THR A 38 25.56 -20.18 21.11
C THR A 38 25.90 -19.08 20.11
N VAL A 39 26.94 -18.29 20.40
CA VAL A 39 27.41 -17.22 19.50
C VAL A 39 27.76 -17.84 18.16
N VAL A 40 26.92 -17.61 17.16
CA VAL A 40 27.10 -18.13 15.81
C VAL A 40 28.25 -17.41 15.14
N SER A 41 29.13 -18.15 14.46
CA SER A 41 30.26 -17.54 13.76
C SER A 41 29.75 -16.65 12.62
N PRO A 42 30.37 -15.48 12.35
CA PRO A 42 29.99 -14.62 11.22
C PRO A 42 29.97 -15.36 9.87
N LYS A 43 30.86 -16.34 9.70
CA LYS A 43 30.93 -17.20 8.50
C LYS A 43 29.68 -18.07 8.34
N GLU A 44 29.21 -18.69 9.44
CA GLU A 44 27.98 -19.48 9.43
C GLU A 44 26.76 -18.61 9.09
N MET A 45 26.67 -17.41 9.67
CA MET A 45 25.59 -16.46 9.35
C MET A 45 25.60 -16.06 7.87
N MET A 46 26.77 -15.71 7.32
CA MET A 46 26.91 -15.36 5.89
C MET A 46 26.51 -16.50 4.95
N ASN A 47 26.73 -17.77 5.34
CA ASN A 47 26.27 -18.92 4.56
C ASN A 47 24.74 -19.02 4.54
N LEU A 48 24.08 -18.91 5.71
CA LEU A 48 22.61 -18.93 5.81
C LEU A 48 21.98 -17.79 5.00
N ILE A 49 22.57 -16.60 5.08
CA ILE A 49 22.14 -15.43 4.31
C ILE A 49 22.29 -15.67 2.80
N SER A 50 23.39 -16.28 2.37
CA SER A 50 23.61 -16.58 0.95
C SER A 50 22.62 -17.62 0.41
N GLU A 51 22.30 -18.65 1.21
CA GLU A 51 21.26 -19.63 0.89
C GLU A 51 19.88 -18.97 0.77
N LEU A 52 19.52 -18.11 1.73
CA LEU A 52 18.26 -17.36 1.70
C LEU A 52 18.16 -16.45 0.47
N LEU A 53 19.23 -15.72 0.15
CA LEU A 53 19.28 -14.86 -1.03
C LEU A 53 19.10 -15.66 -2.32
N GLN A 54 19.79 -16.80 -2.46
CA GLN A 54 19.64 -17.69 -3.60
C GLN A 54 18.20 -18.21 -3.72
N LYS A 55 17.61 -18.67 -2.61
CA LYS A 55 16.24 -19.17 -2.59
C LYS A 55 15.22 -18.10 -2.97
N CYS A 56 15.35 -16.88 -2.46
CA CYS A 56 14.38 -15.81 -2.74
C CYS A 56 14.57 -15.15 -4.13
N SER A 57 15.72 -15.39 -4.77
CA SER A 57 16.03 -14.89 -6.12
C SER A 57 15.74 -15.90 -7.23
N SER A 58 15.31 -17.12 -6.89
CA SER A 58 14.89 -18.08 -7.90
C SER A 58 13.62 -17.61 -8.62
N ALA A 59 13.44 -18.07 -9.85
CA ALA A 59 12.23 -17.83 -10.62
C ALA A 59 10.97 -18.16 -9.83
N ALA A 60 9.87 -17.48 -10.15
CA ALA A 60 8.58 -17.76 -9.53
C ALA A 60 8.25 -19.26 -9.65
N PRO A 61 7.78 -19.88 -8.56
CA PRO A 61 7.42 -21.29 -8.59
C PRO A 61 6.26 -21.52 -9.59
N SER A 62 6.09 -22.76 -10.04
CA SER A 62 4.91 -23.13 -10.81
C SER A 62 3.63 -22.82 -10.00
N ALA A 63 2.57 -22.41 -10.68
CA ALA A 63 1.27 -22.13 -10.06
C ALA A 63 0.86 -23.25 -9.09
N GLY A 64 0.46 -22.86 -7.87
CA GLY A 64 0.09 -23.79 -6.80
C GLY A 64 1.23 -24.24 -5.88
N LYS A 65 2.50 -23.93 -6.17
CA LYS A 65 3.66 -24.22 -5.28
C LYS A 65 4.15 -23.03 -4.46
N GLU A 66 3.44 -21.90 -4.51
CA GLU A 66 3.83 -20.67 -3.81
C GLU A 66 3.76 -20.84 -2.29
N TRP A 67 2.77 -21.59 -1.80
CA TRP A 67 2.68 -21.92 -0.37
C TRP A 67 3.88 -22.75 0.12
N GLU A 68 4.24 -23.80 -0.62
CA GLU A 68 5.42 -24.63 -0.30
C GLU A 68 6.71 -23.79 -0.30
N GLU A 69 6.85 -22.88 -1.26
CA GLU A 69 7.97 -21.94 -1.30
C GLU A 69 7.98 -21.01 -0.09
N TYR A 70 6.83 -20.45 0.27
CA TYR A 70 6.68 -19.59 1.45
C TYR A 70 7.10 -20.32 2.74
N ILE A 71 6.64 -21.56 2.95
CA ILE A 71 7.03 -22.36 4.12
C ILE A 71 8.56 -22.59 4.17
N GLN A 72 9.18 -22.87 3.02
CA GLN A 72 10.64 -23.04 2.94
C GLN A 72 11.38 -21.76 3.29
N ILE A 73 10.97 -20.62 2.72
CA ILE A 73 11.58 -19.31 3.01
C ILE A 73 11.39 -18.94 4.48
N ARG A 74 10.18 -19.15 5.03
CA ARG A 74 9.88 -18.91 6.44
C ARG A 74 10.78 -19.74 7.35
N GLY A 75 10.93 -21.04 7.09
CA GLY A 75 11.83 -21.91 7.84
C GLY A 75 13.31 -21.46 7.80
N MET A 76 13.77 -20.94 6.67
CA MET A 76 15.12 -20.34 6.56
C MET A 76 15.25 -19.07 7.39
N VAL A 77 14.26 -18.17 7.31
CA VAL A 77 14.23 -16.92 8.09
C VAL A 77 14.18 -17.20 9.58
N GLU A 78 13.33 -18.11 10.04
CA GLU A 78 13.25 -18.49 11.46
C GLU A 78 14.56 -19.09 11.97
N LYS A 79 15.26 -19.88 11.15
CA LYS A 79 16.59 -20.41 11.48
C LYS A 79 17.62 -19.30 11.64
N ILE A 80 17.56 -18.25 10.83
CA ILE A 80 18.41 -17.06 10.95
C ILE A 80 18.05 -16.27 12.22
N CYS A 81 16.77 -16.00 12.45
CA CYS A 81 16.29 -15.22 13.61
C CYS A 81 16.67 -15.90 14.95
N LYS A 82 16.54 -17.23 15.06
CA LYS A 82 16.97 -18.01 16.24
C LYS A 82 18.47 -17.87 16.58
N LYS A 83 19.27 -17.43 15.60
CA LYS A 83 20.73 -17.22 15.73
C LYS A 83 21.09 -15.74 15.90
N GLN A 84 20.11 -14.85 15.94
CA GLN A 84 20.24 -13.41 16.14
C GLN A 84 19.69 -13.01 17.51
N LYS A 85 19.88 -11.74 17.90
CA LYS A 85 19.49 -11.22 19.21
C LYS A 85 18.17 -10.44 19.19
N GLY A 86 17.38 -10.52 18.12
CA GLY A 86 16.20 -9.68 17.91
C GLY A 86 16.56 -8.31 17.34
N ILE A 87 15.75 -7.29 17.65
CA ILE A 87 16.04 -5.88 17.31
C ILE A 87 17.35 -5.45 17.97
N SER A 88 18.24 -4.82 17.21
CA SER A 88 19.60 -4.47 17.65
C SER A 88 19.64 -3.31 18.63
N VAL A 89 18.72 -2.35 18.52
CA VAL A 89 18.65 -1.16 19.38
C VAL A 89 17.29 -1.14 20.08
N VAL A 90 17.30 -1.31 21.39
CA VAL A 90 16.13 -1.22 22.27
C VAL A 90 16.33 0.00 23.17
N PHE A 91 15.30 0.84 23.27
CA PHE A 91 15.32 2.01 24.14
C PHE A 91 14.83 1.64 25.53
N GLU A 92 15.35 2.31 26.55
CA GLU A 92 14.83 2.21 27.91
C GLU A 92 13.47 2.93 28.02
N GLY A 93 12.64 2.46 28.95
CA GLY A 93 11.29 2.98 29.16
C GLY A 93 10.26 2.41 28.18
N SER A 94 9.03 2.86 28.37
CA SER A 94 7.88 2.55 27.53
C SER A 94 7.75 3.59 26.40
N ARG A 95 6.92 3.30 25.40
CA ARG A 95 6.69 4.22 24.27
C ARG A 95 6.11 5.57 24.72
N GLU A 96 5.25 5.53 25.74
CA GLU A 96 4.56 6.71 26.31
C GLU A 96 5.51 7.70 26.99
N ASP A 97 6.61 7.21 27.56
CA ASP A 97 7.63 8.04 28.21
C ASP A 97 8.31 9.02 27.22
N HIS A 98 8.29 8.71 25.92
CA HIS A 98 8.98 9.50 24.88
C HIS A 98 8.08 10.52 24.16
N PHE A 99 6.76 10.57 24.42
CA PHE A 99 5.87 11.50 23.71
C PHE A 99 6.09 12.97 24.13
N ALA A 100 6.44 13.23 25.38
CA ALA A 100 6.76 14.59 25.83
C ALA A 100 7.99 15.15 25.09
N ASP A 101 9.01 14.31 24.87
CA ASP A 101 10.20 14.66 24.10
C ASP A 101 9.85 14.92 22.62
N LEU A 102 8.95 14.12 22.04
CA LEU A 102 8.46 14.34 20.67
C LEU A 102 7.74 15.69 20.53
N MET A 103 6.82 16.01 21.44
CA MET A 103 6.07 17.27 21.40
C MET A 103 7.01 18.46 21.59
N SER A 104 7.94 18.39 22.55
CA SER A 104 8.94 19.45 22.78
C SER A 104 9.84 19.65 21.56
N TRP A 105 10.33 18.57 20.96
CA TRP A 105 11.13 18.62 19.75
C TRP A 105 10.36 19.17 18.54
N ALA A 106 9.08 18.85 18.43
CA ALA A 106 8.20 19.37 17.38
C ALA A 106 8.00 20.88 17.51
N GLU A 107 7.74 21.37 18.74
CA GLU A 107 7.60 22.80 19.03
C GLU A 107 8.89 23.57 18.74
N GLU A 108 10.05 23.06 19.20
CA GLU A 108 11.37 23.63 18.90
C GLU A 108 11.66 23.72 17.39
N ASN A 109 11.06 22.82 16.61
CA ASN A 109 11.21 22.79 15.17
C ASN A 109 10.12 23.55 14.41
N GLY A 110 9.18 24.20 15.08
CA GLY A 110 8.15 25.04 14.47
C GLY A 110 6.94 24.27 13.92
N ALA A 111 6.73 23.03 14.35
CA ALA A 111 5.47 22.33 14.14
C ALA A 111 4.40 22.87 15.11
N SER A 112 3.14 22.82 14.69
CA SER A 112 2.01 23.04 15.60
C SER A 112 2.00 21.97 16.70
N CYS A 113 1.87 22.39 17.95
CA CYS A 113 1.74 21.50 19.10
C CYS A 113 0.53 21.85 19.99
N ASP A 114 -0.28 22.84 19.57
CA ASP A 114 -1.45 23.32 20.30
C ASP A 114 -2.72 22.56 19.88
N GLY A 115 -3.65 22.41 20.82
CA GLY A 115 -4.98 21.86 20.55
C GLY A 115 -5.09 20.33 20.48
N PHE A 116 -3.99 19.60 20.64
CA PHE A 116 -4.01 18.13 20.72
C PHE A 116 -2.90 17.54 21.59
N THR A 117 -3.07 16.28 21.98
CA THR A 117 -2.05 15.47 22.68
C THR A 117 -2.07 14.04 22.16
N VAL A 118 -0.96 13.32 22.29
CA VAL A 118 -0.95 11.87 22.03
C VAL A 118 -1.70 11.13 23.15
N ALA A 119 -2.55 10.19 22.79
CA ALA A 119 -3.29 9.33 23.72
C ALA A 119 -3.42 7.90 23.18
N ASN A 120 -3.68 6.93 24.06
CA ASN A 120 -3.93 5.54 23.69
C ASN A 120 -5.44 5.27 23.60
N PHE A 121 -5.89 4.71 22.47
CA PHE A 121 -7.28 4.42 22.16
C PHE A 121 -7.60 2.90 22.13
N GLY A 122 -6.78 2.10 22.81
CA GLY A 122 -7.02 0.66 22.94
C GLY A 122 -6.70 -0.07 21.64
N THR A 123 -7.72 -0.51 20.91
CA THR A 123 -7.57 -1.36 19.72
C THR A 123 -6.90 -0.66 18.54
N GLU A 124 -7.07 0.66 18.41
CA GLU A 124 -6.41 1.47 17.37
C GLU A 124 -4.98 1.90 17.77
N GLY A 125 -4.57 1.59 19.01
CA GLY A 125 -3.29 1.99 19.55
C GLY A 125 -3.22 3.49 19.86
N TYR A 126 -2.05 4.09 19.66
CA TYR A 126 -1.83 5.50 19.94
C TYR A 126 -2.35 6.38 18.80
N GLY A 127 -3.03 7.47 19.15
CA GLY A 127 -3.56 8.47 18.23
C GLY A 127 -3.42 9.89 18.77
N LEU A 128 -3.88 10.88 18.02
CA LEU A 128 -4.03 12.25 18.51
C LEU A 128 -5.41 12.45 19.14
N ARG A 129 -5.47 13.11 20.30
CA ARG A 129 -6.69 13.51 21.00
C ARG A 129 -6.77 15.02 21.05
N ALA A 130 -7.92 15.58 20.70
CA ALA A 130 -8.16 17.02 20.80
C ALA A 130 -8.16 17.47 22.28
N THR A 131 -7.53 18.61 22.57
CA THR A 131 -7.53 19.25 23.90
C THR A 131 -8.41 20.49 23.96
N MET A 132 -9.07 20.80 22.85
CA MET A 132 -10.10 21.83 22.68
C MET A 132 -10.97 21.46 21.48
N ASP A 133 -12.06 22.19 21.26
CA ASP A 133 -12.87 22.01 20.06
C ASP A 133 -12.11 22.49 18.81
N ILE A 134 -12.07 21.65 17.78
CA ILE A 134 -11.47 21.91 16.46
C ILE A 134 -12.57 21.83 15.41
N LYS A 135 -12.71 22.84 14.56
CA LYS A 135 -13.75 22.86 13.51
C LYS A 135 -13.30 22.19 12.23
N ALA A 136 -14.24 21.60 11.50
CA ALA A 136 -14.00 21.14 10.14
C ALA A 136 -13.33 22.25 9.29
N ASP A 137 -12.39 21.86 8.46
CA ASP A 137 -11.56 22.74 7.61
C ASP A 137 -10.60 23.69 8.37
N GLU A 138 -10.52 23.61 9.70
CA GLU A 138 -9.52 24.34 10.48
C GLU A 138 -8.12 23.76 10.29
N LEU A 139 -7.14 24.61 9.94
CA LEU A 139 -5.72 24.24 9.93
C LEU A 139 -5.22 24.10 11.37
N PHE A 140 -5.22 22.87 11.88
CA PHE A 140 -4.82 22.56 13.25
C PHE A 140 -3.41 21.96 13.35
N LEU A 141 -2.90 21.38 12.25
CA LEU A 141 -1.62 20.66 12.26
C LEU A 141 -0.73 20.99 11.05
N TRP A 142 0.50 21.43 11.31
CA TRP A 142 1.53 21.60 10.29
C TRP A 142 2.91 21.11 10.75
N ILE A 143 3.65 20.48 9.83
CA ILE A 143 4.97 19.87 10.08
C ILE A 143 6.00 20.40 9.07
N PRO A 144 6.98 21.22 9.50
CA PRO A 144 8.05 21.71 8.63
C PRO A 144 8.92 20.61 8.02
N ARG A 145 9.40 20.78 6.77
CA ARG A 145 10.20 19.78 6.05
C ARG A 145 11.40 19.26 6.84
N LYS A 146 12.09 20.13 7.58
CA LYS A 146 13.30 19.76 8.34
C LYS A 146 13.08 18.63 9.37
N MET A 147 11.83 18.42 9.82
CA MET A 147 11.48 17.32 10.73
C MET A 147 11.31 15.98 10.01
N LEU A 148 11.02 15.99 8.70
CA LEU A 148 10.73 14.78 7.96
C LEU A 148 11.99 13.95 7.73
N MET A 149 11.81 12.63 7.68
CA MET A 149 12.84 11.72 7.15
C MET A 149 12.51 11.43 5.69
N THR A 150 13.35 11.86 4.76
CA THR A 150 13.11 11.77 3.32
C THR A 150 14.20 10.94 2.62
N VAL A 151 13.99 10.61 1.35
CA VAL A 151 15.06 10.00 0.54
C VAL A 151 16.23 10.98 0.38
N GLU A 152 15.98 12.30 0.38
CA GLU A 152 17.00 13.35 0.35
C GLU A 152 17.83 13.38 1.65
N SER A 153 17.19 13.34 2.83
CA SER A 153 17.91 13.28 4.10
C SER A 153 18.73 11.99 4.20
N ALA A 154 18.21 10.88 3.67
CA ALA A 154 18.95 9.61 3.58
C ALA A 154 20.23 9.75 2.72
N LYS A 155 20.16 10.41 1.56
CA LYS A 155 21.33 10.69 0.69
C LYS A 155 22.37 11.54 1.39
N ASN A 156 21.94 12.47 2.23
CA ASN A 156 22.81 13.41 2.95
C ASN A 156 23.31 12.87 4.30
N SER A 157 22.87 11.66 4.70
CA SER A 157 23.26 11.01 5.95
C SER A 157 24.50 10.13 5.80
N VAL A 158 24.87 9.41 6.88
CA VAL A 158 25.92 8.37 6.86
C VAL A 158 25.67 7.28 5.80
N LEU A 159 24.42 7.12 5.35
CA LEU A 159 24.01 6.17 4.32
C LEU A 159 24.36 6.62 2.89
N GLY A 160 24.61 7.92 2.66
CA GLY A 160 24.86 8.54 1.35
C GLY A 160 25.94 7.85 0.50
N PRO A 161 27.13 7.52 1.05
CA PRO A 161 28.18 6.82 0.30
C PRO A 161 27.76 5.44 -0.22
N LEU A 162 26.91 4.72 0.52
CA LEU A 162 26.38 3.43 0.08
C LEU A 162 25.26 3.62 -0.95
N TYR A 163 24.36 4.58 -0.70
CA TYR A 163 23.27 4.94 -1.62
C TYR A 163 23.77 5.26 -3.03
N SER A 164 24.87 6.03 -3.16
CA SER A 164 25.41 6.42 -4.47
C SER A 164 25.97 5.26 -5.29
N GLN A 165 26.20 4.10 -4.67
CA GLN A 165 26.81 2.92 -5.29
C GLN A 165 25.82 1.74 -5.43
N ASP A 166 24.68 1.77 -4.73
CA ASP A 166 23.68 0.70 -4.76
C ASP A 166 22.47 1.04 -5.66
N ARG A 167 22.20 0.18 -6.65
CA ARG A 167 21.10 0.39 -7.61
C ARG A 167 19.72 0.17 -7.00
N ILE A 168 19.59 -0.72 -6.01
CA ILE A 168 18.30 -0.99 -5.38
C ILE A 168 17.86 0.23 -4.58
N MET A 169 18.77 0.82 -3.80
CA MET A 169 18.51 2.05 -3.04
C MET A 169 18.14 3.22 -3.94
N GLN A 170 18.82 3.39 -5.08
CA GLN A 170 18.51 4.44 -6.06
C GLN A 170 17.15 4.27 -6.74
N ALA A 171 16.74 3.03 -6.98
CA ALA A 171 15.47 2.72 -7.64
C ALA A 171 14.29 2.65 -6.66
N MET A 172 14.54 2.36 -5.38
CA MET A 172 13.52 2.04 -4.38
C MET A 172 13.64 2.98 -3.16
N GLY A 173 12.96 4.14 -3.23
CA GLY A 173 12.98 5.13 -2.15
C GLY A 173 12.47 4.59 -0.81
N ASN A 174 11.48 3.70 -0.82
CA ASN A 174 10.95 3.03 0.37
C ASN A 174 12.00 2.16 1.09
N VAL A 175 12.81 1.42 0.33
CA VAL A 175 13.93 0.64 0.88
C VAL A 175 15.00 1.57 1.45
N THR A 176 15.30 2.66 0.75
CA THR A 176 16.25 3.68 1.23
C THR A 176 15.78 4.32 2.54
N LEU A 177 14.50 4.65 2.66
CA LEU A 177 13.92 5.15 3.92
C LEU A 177 14.04 4.13 5.06
N ALA A 178 13.80 2.84 4.79
CA ALA A 178 13.91 1.81 5.83
C ALA A 178 15.35 1.70 6.36
N LEU A 179 16.34 1.72 5.47
CA LEU A 179 17.75 1.72 5.87
C LEU A 179 18.16 3.02 6.57
N HIS A 180 17.66 4.17 6.11
CA HIS A 180 17.89 5.46 6.77
C HIS A 180 17.35 5.45 8.19
N LEU A 181 16.10 4.98 8.38
CA LEU A 181 15.47 4.84 9.69
C LEU A 181 16.31 3.97 10.65
N LEU A 182 16.87 2.85 10.17
CA LEU A 182 17.74 2.00 10.99
C LEU A 182 19.07 2.68 11.33
N CYS A 183 19.70 3.36 10.37
CA CYS A 183 20.94 4.09 10.62
C CYS A 183 20.75 5.18 11.67
N GLU A 184 19.66 5.96 11.58
CA GLU A 184 19.34 6.99 12.54
C GLU A 184 18.91 6.41 13.90
N ARG A 185 18.19 5.27 13.92
CA ARG A 185 17.85 4.56 15.16
C ARG A 185 19.09 4.13 15.93
N ALA A 186 20.15 3.70 15.23
CA ALA A 186 21.40 3.29 15.84
C ALA A 186 22.35 4.45 16.19
N ASN A 187 22.03 5.67 15.76
CA ASN A 187 22.82 6.85 16.05
C ASN A 187 22.25 7.60 17.27
N ALA A 188 22.89 7.48 18.43
CA ALA A 188 22.46 8.15 19.65
C ALA A 188 22.44 9.70 19.57
N ALA A 189 23.11 10.29 18.57
CA ALA A 189 23.12 11.73 18.32
C ALA A 189 22.20 12.15 17.16
N SER A 190 21.32 11.26 16.69
CA SER A 190 20.38 11.59 15.61
C SER A 190 19.40 12.68 16.05
N GLN A 191 19.16 13.66 15.20
CA GLN A 191 18.13 14.68 15.42
C GLN A 191 16.71 14.09 15.42
N TRP A 192 16.50 12.93 14.77
CA TRP A 192 15.20 12.26 14.68
C TRP A 192 14.95 11.28 15.84
N LEU A 193 15.85 11.20 16.83
CA LEU A 193 15.66 10.30 17.97
C LEU A 193 14.32 10.50 18.70
N PRO A 194 13.83 11.73 18.95
CA PRO A 194 12.52 11.95 19.58
C PRO A 194 11.38 11.28 18.80
N TYR A 195 11.41 11.36 17.47
CA TYR A 195 10.46 10.64 16.61
C TYR A 195 10.66 9.12 16.65
N ILE A 196 11.89 8.63 16.43
CA ILE A 196 12.18 7.20 16.33
C ILE A 196 11.85 6.43 17.62
N ARG A 197 12.03 7.05 18.79
CA ARG A 197 11.66 6.47 20.09
C ARG A 197 10.16 6.31 20.28
N THR A 198 9.37 7.15 19.61
CA THR A 198 7.90 7.11 19.65
C THR A 198 7.27 6.23 18.58
N LEU A 199 8.06 5.56 17.73
CA LEU A 199 7.51 4.58 16.77
C LEU A 199 7.05 3.30 17.49
N PRO A 200 6.05 2.57 16.94
CA PRO A 200 5.69 1.24 17.41
C PRO A 200 6.90 0.29 17.43
N GLN A 201 6.99 -0.57 18.45
CA GLN A 201 8.03 -1.61 18.51
C GLN A 201 7.69 -2.81 17.63
N GLU A 202 6.41 -3.07 17.42
CA GLU A 202 5.87 -4.13 16.57
C GLU A 202 4.69 -3.59 15.75
N TYR A 203 4.34 -4.30 14.67
CA TYR A 203 3.27 -3.95 13.75
C TYR A 203 2.46 -5.19 13.40
N ASP A 204 1.21 -5.01 12.98
CA ASP A 204 0.31 -6.08 12.61
C ASP A 204 0.29 -6.35 11.09
N THR A 205 1.39 -6.02 10.39
CA THR A 205 1.57 -6.39 8.97
C THR A 205 1.76 -7.91 8.82
N PRO A 206 1.42 -8.54 7.67
CA PRO A 206 1.56 -9.98 7.48
C PRO A 206 2.98 -10.56 7.67
N LEU A 207 4.02 -9.71 7.71
CA LEU A 207 5.38 -10.09 8.11
C LEU A 207 5.50 -10.59 9.57
N TYR A 208 4.51 -10.28 10.41
CA TYR A 208 4.44 -10.68 11.82
C TYR A 208 3.49 -11.85 12.06
N TYR A 209 2.75 -12.29 11.04
CA TYR A 209 1.78 -13.36 11.19
C TYR A 209 2.48 -14.69 11.42
N GLN A 210 1.84 -15.55 12.20
CA GLN A 210 2.19 -16.96 12.32
C GLN A 210 1.79 -17.73 11.05
N GLN A 211 2.35 -18.92 10.90
CA GLN A 211 2.13 -19.72 9.69
C GLN A 211 0.64 -20.06 9.51
N ASP A 212 -0.01 -20.49 10.58
CA ASP A 212 -1.44 -20.81 10.65
C ASP A 212 -2.33 -19.59 10.40
N GLU A 213 -1.92 -18.41 10.86
CA GLU A 213 -2.61 -17.15 10.58
C GLU A 213 -2.62 -16.81 9.08
N VAL A 214 -1.49 -17.00 8.39
CA VAL A 214 -1.41 -16.82 6.92
C VAL A 214 -2.16 -17.94 6.19
N GLU A 215 -2.19 -19.15 6.74
CA GLU A 215 -2.90 -20.28 6.14
C GLU A 215 -4.41 -20.01 5.97
N LEU A 216 -5.01 -19.21 6.86
CA LEU A 216 -6.40 -18.76 6.79
C LEU A 216 -6.72 -17.96 5.51
N LEU A 217 -5.70 -17.36 4.88
CA LEU A 217 -5.82 -16.60 3.63
C LEU A 217 -5.69 -17.50 2.38
N LEU A 218 -5.36 -18.78 2.50
CA LEU A 218 -5.21 -19.65 1.33
C LEU A 218 -6.53 -19.76 0.54
N GLY A 219 -6.49 -19.42 -0.75
CA GLY A 219 -7.65 -19.38 -1.64
C GLY A 219 -8.26 -17.99 -1.83
N THR A 220 -7.77 -16.98 -1.09
CA THR A 220 -8.11 -15.56 -1.29
C THR A 220 -7.29 -14.93 -2.42
N GLN A 221 -7.64 -13.70 -2.80
CA GLN A 221 -6.82 -12.93 -3.73
C GLN A 221 -5.62 -12.28 -3.03
N ALA A 222 -5.80 -11.80 -1.79
CA ALA A 222 -4.76 -11.14 -1.01
C ALA A 222 -3.54 -12.01 -0.69
N VAL A 223 -3.69 -13.34 -0.62
CA VAL A 223 -2.60 -14.23 -0.22
C VAL A 223 -1.37 -14.11 -1.10
N GLN A 224 -1.52 -13.89 -2.40
CA GLN A 224 -0.39 -13.74 -3.33
C GLN A 224 0.49 -12.54 -2.99
N ASP A 225 -0.15 -11.44 -2.60
CA ASP A 225 0.52 -10.21 -2.19
C ASP A 225 1.23 -10.42 -0.83
N VAL A 226 0.64 -11.18 0.10
CA VAL A 226 1.26 -11.59 1.38
C VAL A 226 2.51 -12.46 1.16
N LEU A 227 2.41 -13.53 0.36
CA LEU A 227 3.54 -14.41 0.08
C LEU A 227 4.68 -13.64 -0.63
N SER A 228 4.32 -12.77 -1.57
CA SER A 228 5.25 -11.90 -2.28
C SER A 228 5.94 -10.91 -1.34
N GLN A 229 5.21 -10.29 -0.41
CA GLN A 229 5.77 -9.37 0.58
C GLN A 229 6.82 -10.07 1.46
N TYR A 230 6.52 -11.28 1.94
CA TYR A 230 7.47 -12.05 2.75
C TYR A 230 8.73 -12.43 1.97
N LYS A 231 8.58 -12.96 0.74
CA LYS A 231 9.71 -13.30 -0.14
C LYS A 231 10.56 -12.07 -0.49
N ASN A 232 9.93 -10.93 -0.80
CA ASN A 232 10.62 -9.69 -1.12
C ASN A 232 11.43 -9.16 0.06
N THR A 233 10.83 -9.14 1.25
CA THR A 233 11.48 -8.69 2.49
C THR A 233 12.67 -9.58 2.84
N ALA A 234 12.50 -10.90 2.78
CA ALA A 234 13.58 -11.87 3.02
C ALA A 234 14.72 -11.73 1.99
N ARG A 235 14.40 -11.53 0.71
CA ARG A 235 15.41 -11.29 -0.35
C ARG A 235 16.19 -10.01 -0.09
N GLN A 236 15.49 -8.91 0.20
CA GLN A 236 16.10 -7.61 0.42
C GLN A 236 16.98 -7.64 1.68
N TYR A 237 16.49 -8.23 2.78
CA TYR A 237 17.29 -8.43 3.98
C TYR A 237 18.60 -9.17 3.66
N ALA A 238 18.51 -10.32 2.99
CA ALA A 238 19.68 -11.12 2.68
C ALA A 238 20.67 -10.39 1.75
N TYR A 239 20.14 -9.63 0.78
CA TYR A 239 20.93 -8.77 -0.10
C TYR A 239 21.67 -7.69 0.67
N PHE A 240 20.96 -6.89 1.48
CA PHE A 240 21.55 -5.77 2.22
C PHE A 240 22.47 -6.26 3.33
N TYR A 241 22.19 -7.41 3.94
CA TYR A 241 23.11 -8.00 4.91
C TYR A 241 24.46 -8.28 4.26
N LYS A 242 24.46 -8.96 3.11
CA LYS A 242 25.70 -9.22 2.36
C LYS A 242 26.37 -7.91 1.92
N LEU A 243 25.61 -6.94 1.43
CA LEU A 243 26.13 -5.64 0.99
C LEU A 243 26.82 -4.91 2.16
N VAL A 244 26.14 -4.74 3.29
CA VAL A 244 26.68 -4.09 4.49
C VAL A 244 27.94 -4.82 4.98
N GLN A 245 27.95 -6.15 4.98
CA GLN A 245 29.09 -6.93 5.47
C GLN A 245 30.31 -6.92 4.52
N THR A 246 30.14 -6.69 3.22
CA THR A 246 31.25 -6.77 2.24
C THR A 246 31.67 -5.44 1.64
N HIS A 247 30.77 -4.46 1.54
CA HIS A 247 31.01 -3.24 0.78
C HIS A 247 31.80 -2.20 1.60
N PRO A 248 32.89 -1.61 1.08
CA PRO A 248 33.71 -0.63 1.81
C PRO A 248 32.93 0.61 2.27
N ALA A 249 31.99 1.09 1.44
CA ALA A 249 31.16 2.25 1.77
C ALA A 249 30.23 2.04 2.98
N ALA A 250 29.99 0.79 3.38
CA ALA A 250 29.18 0.45 4.55
C ALA A 250 29.99 0.40 5.87
N SER A 251 31.31 0.59 5.82
CA SER A 251 32.21 0.44 6.99
C SER A 251 31.89 1.36 8.17
N LYS A 252 31.28 2.52 7.91
CA LYS A 252 30.89 3.50 8.93
C LYS A 252 29.46 3.34 9.43
N LEU A 253 28.68 2.41 8.87
CA LEU A 253 27.30 2.20 9.27
C LEU A 253 27.27 1.38 10.55
N ALA A 254 26.46 1.78 11.53
CA ALA A 254 26.20 0.97 12.72
C ALA A 254 25.62 -0.42 12.38
N LEU A 255 24.95 -0.53 11.23
CA LEU A 255 24.47 -1.79 10.64
C LEU A 255 25.59 -2.81 10.40
N LYS A 256 26.85 -2.38 10.31
CA LYS A 256 28.00 -3.26 10.16
C LYS A 256 28.18 -4.16 11.37
N ASP A 257 27.97 -3.59 12.56
CA ASP A 257 28.13 -4.27 13.84
C ASP A 257 26.91 -5.13 14.16
N SER A 258 25.72 -4.65 13.82
CA SER A 258 24.47 -5.36 14.07
C SER A 258 23.39 -5.02 13.05
N PHE A 259 22.95 -6.03 12.28
CA PHE A 259 21.82 -5.91 11.35
C PHE A 259 21.07 -7.25 11.28
N THR A 260 19.93 -7.32 11.95
CA THR A 260 19.12 -8.54 12.07
C THR A 260 17.94 -8.53 11.12
N PHE A 261 17.30 -9.69 10.93
CA PHE A 261 16.06 -9.76 10.17
C PHE A 261 14.94 -8.96 10.86
N ASP A 262 14.92 -8.95 12.20
CA ASP A 262 13.94 -8.20 12.99
C ASP A 262 14.11 -6.68 12.82
N ASP A 263 15.34 -6.18 12.73
CA ASP A 263 15.60 -4.78 12.37
C ASP A 263 14.99 -4.44 11.01
N TYR A 264 15.28 -5.28 10.00
CA TYR A 264 14.82 -5.00 8.64
C TYR A 264 13.31 -5.11 8.53
N ARG A 265 12.71 -6.13 9.14
CA ARG A 265 11.25 -6.30 9.23
C ARG A 265 10.59 -5.10 9.89
N TRP A 266 11.10 -4.66 11.05
CA TRP A 266 10.59 -3.48 11.74
C TRP A 266 10.70 -2.21 10.88
N ALA A 267 11.83 -2.02 10.20
CA ALA A 267 12.05 -0.82 9.38
C ALA A 267 11.14 -0.77 8.16
N VAL A 268 10.99 -1.87 7.42
CA VAL A 268 10.08 -1.90 6.26
C VAL A 268 8.63 -1.78 6.69
N SER A 269 8.23 -2.36 7.83
CA SER A 269 6.88 -2.22 8.39
C SER A 269 6.62 -0.78 8.84
N SER A 270 7.59 -0.12 9.48
CA SER A 270 7.51 1.31 9.84
C SER A 270 7.31 2.18 8.60
N VAL A 271 8.07 1.92 7.54
CA VAL A 271 7.96 2.68 6.29
C VAL A 271 6.65 2.40 5.57
N MET A 272 6.26 1.14 5.37
CA MET A 272 5.05 0.85 4.58
C MET A 272 3.76 1.34 5.25
N THR A 273 3.73 1.36 6.58
CA THR A 273 2.56 1.78 7.35
C THR A 273 2.44 3.31 7.49
N ARG A 274 3.53 4.07 7.28
CA ARG A 274 3.60 5.53 7.60
C ARG A 274 4.23 6.42 6.51
N GLN A 275 4.73 5.87 5.40
CA GLN A 275 5.34 6.67 4.34
C GLN A 275 4.32 7.47 3.53
N ASN A 276 4.73 8.65 3.09
CA ASN A 276 3.94 9.57 2.28
C ASN A 276 4.73 10.03 1.06
N GLN A 277 4.03 10.39 0.00
CA GLN A 277 4.63 11.09 -1.14
C GLN A 277 4.47 12.60 -0.94
N ILE A 278 5.57 13.33 -1.03
CA ILE A 278 5.60 14.80 -0.96
C ILE A 278 6.40 15.35 -2.14
N PRO A 279 6.18 16.61 -2.55
CA PRO A 279 7.05 17.24 -3.52
C PRO A 279 8.47 17.42 -2.96
N THR A 280 9.46 17.42 -3.84
CA THR A 280 10.82 17.89 -3.54
C THR A 280 10.82 19.39 -3.26
N GLU A 281 11.87 19.91 -2.64
CA GLU A 281 12.00 21.35 -2.27
C GLU A 281 11.80 22.29 -3.48
N ASP A 282 12.20 21.86 -4.67
CA ASP A 282 12.04 22.59 -5.93
C ASP A 282 10.68 22.38 -6.61
N GLY A 283 9.79 21.57 -6.02
CA GLY A 283 8.47 21.22 -6.57
C GLY A 283 8.50 20.37 -7.85
N SER A 284 9.68 19.99 -8.35
CA SER A 284 9.82 19.38 -9.69
C SER A 284 9.52 17.89 -9.73
N ARG A 285 9.65 17.20 -8.58
CA ARG A 285 9.53 15.75 -8.45
C ARG A 285 8.82 15.41 -7.15
N VAL A 286 8.49 14.13 -6.99
CA VAL A 286 7.99 13.57 -5.73
C VAL A 286 9.10 12.75 -5.05
N THR A 287 9.10 12.78 -3.73
CA THR A 287 9.95 11.95 -2.86
C THR A 287 9.11 11.27 -1.79
N LEU A 288 9.64 10.20 -1.20
CA LEU A 288 9.01 9.52 -0.07
C LEU A 288 9.50 10.14 1.24
N ALA A 289 8.59 10.28 2.20
CA ALA A 289 8.88 10.84 3.51
C ALA A 289 8.13 10.14 4.64
N LEU A 290 8.74 10.09 5.82
CA LEU A 290 8.06 9.90 7.10
C LEU A 290 7.80 11.28 7.71
N ILE A 291 6.59 11.50 8.20
CA ILE A 291 6.12 12.81 8.70
C ILE A 291 5.82 12.68 10.19
N PRO A 292 6.79 13.01 11.07
CA PRO A 292 6.59 12.91 12.52
C PRO A 292 5.38 13.72 13.00
N LEU A 293 4.81 13.28 14.13
CA LEU A 293 3.62 13.85 14.78
C LEU A 293 2.33 13.67 13.98
N TRP A 294 2.27 14.13 12.72
CA TRP A 294 1.10 13.94 11.86
C TRP A 294 0.77 12.48 11.60
N ASP A 295 1.77 11.62 11.45
CA ASP A 295 1.54 10.20 11.22
C ASP A 295 0.94 9.45 12.43
N MET A 296 0.78 10.13 13.58
CA MET A 296 0.05 9.60 14.75
C MET A 296 -1.47 9.65 14.57
N CYS A 297 -2.01 10.42 13.62
CA CYS A 297 -3.45 10.41 13.34
C CYS A 297 -3.88 9.05 12.79
N ASN A 298 -4.93 8.46 13.36
CA ASN A 298 -5.51 7.20 12.88
C ASN A 298 -6.46 7.40 11.69
N HIS A 299 -6.85 6.29 11.06
CA HIS A 299 -7.70 6.27 9.88
C HIS A 299 -9.20 6.36 10.21
N THR A 300 -9.94 7.18 9.45
CA THR A 300 -11.40 7.05 9.30
C THR A 300 -11.82 7.38 7.86
N ASN A 301 -13.02 6.97 7.44
CA ASN A 301 -13.59 7.32 6.13
C ASN A 301 -13.71 8.85 5.96
N GLY A 302 -13.43 9.36 4.76
CA GLY A 302 -13.52 10.79 4.47
C GLY A 302 -12.87 11.16 3.15
N LEU A 303 -12.33 12.38 3.08
CA LEU A 303 -11.53 12.89 1.97
C LEU A 303 -10.14 13.26 2.47
N ILE A 304 -9.16 13.31 1.55
CA ILE A 304 -7.80 13.70 1.92
C ILE A 304 -7.82 15.20 2.26
N THR A 305 -7.50 15.53 3.52
CA THR A 305 -7.42 16.91 4.03
C THR A 305 -5.99 17.32 4.42
N THR A 306 -5.00 16.53 4.00
CA THR A 306 -3.58 16.85 4.18
C THR A 306 -2.96 17.19 2.83
N GLY A 307 -2.29 18.34 2.78
CA GLY A 307 -1.56 18.82 1.61
C GLY A 307 -0.12 19.20 1.97
N TYR A 308 0.67 19.47 0.94
CA TYR A 308 2.02 20.02 1.09
C TYR A 308 2.02 21.47 0.63
N ASN A 309 2.37 22.39 1.53
CA ASN A 309 2.54 23.80 1.22
C ASN A 309 4.01 24.05 0.82
N LEU A 310 4.23 24.31 -0.47
CA LEU A 310 5.56 24.59 -1.03
C LEU A 310 6.08 25.99 -0.67
N GLU A 311 5.19 26.95 -0.41
CA GLU A 311 5.58 28.33 -0.07
C GLU A 311 6.19 28.37 1.35
N ASP A 312 5.58 27.66 2.29
CA ASP A 312 6.04 27.56 3.69
C ASP A 312 6.91 26.31 3.97
N ASP A 313 7.19 25.50 2.95
CA ASP A 313 7.95 24.24 2.99
C ASP A 313 7.55 23.30 4.14
N ARG A 314 6.24 23.02 4.25
CA ARG A 314 5.67 22.21 5.34
C ARG A 314 4.45 21.39 4.89
N CYS A 315 4.21 20.28 5.60
CA CYS A 315 2.94 19.56 5.50
C CYS A 315 1.87 20.32 6.28
N GLU A 316 0.65 20.41 5.75
CA GLU A 316 -0.49 21.06 6.40
C GLU A 316 -1.70 20.12 6.39
N CYS A 317 -2.37 20.01 7.53
CA CYS A 317 -3.56 19.19 7.70
C CYS A 317 -4.70 20.04 8.27
N VAL A 318 -5.78 20.12 7.52
CA VAL A 318 -7.04 20.68 8.02
C VAL A 318 -7.91 19.57 8.61
N ALA A 319 -8.73 19.91 9.60
CA ALA A 319 -9.58 18.93 10.27
C ALA A 319 -10.61 18.36 9.29
N LEU A 320 -10.68 17.04 9.21
CA LEU A 320 -11.62 16.31 8.33
C LEU A 320 -13.09 16.57 8.69
N GLN A 321 -13.35 16.79 9.97
CA GLN A 321 -14.67 17.03 10.55
C GLN A 321 -14.50 17.81 11.87
N ASP A 322 -15.61 18.23 12.46
CA ASP A 322 -15.60 18.78 13.82
C ASP A 322 -15.10 17.72 14.82
N TYR A 323 -14.13 18.10 15.66
CA TYR A 323 -13.65 17.30 16.79
C TYR A 323 -13.86 18.08 18.08
N LYS A 324 -14.56 17.49 19.05
CA LYS A 324 -14.72 18.10 20.38
C LYS A 324 -13.52 17.82 21.27
N GLU A 325 -13.38 18.60 22.32
CA GLU A 325 -12.43 18.29 23.40
C GLU A 325 -12.52 16.82 23.83
N ASN A 326 -11.37 16.15 23.93
CA ASN A 326 -11.19 14.74 24.27
C ASN A 326 -11.60 13.71 23.20
N GLU A 327 -12.04 14.13 22.00
CA GLU A 327 -12.25 13.22 20.88
C GLU A 327 -10.94 12.87 20.16
N GLN A 328 -10.90 11.68 19.55
CA GLN A 328 -9.78 11.26 18.71
C GLN A 328 -9.84 12.03 17.39
N ILE A 329 -8.70 12.59 16.99
CA ILE A 329 -8.51 13.25 15.72
C ILE A 329 -8.12 12.19 14.69
N TYR A 330 -8.92 12.07 13.64
CA TYR A 330 -8.70 11.14 12.55
C TYR A 330 -8.34 11.86 11.25
N ILE A 331 -7.73 11.12 10.34
CA ILE A 331 -7.51 11.54 8.94
C ILE A 331 -7.96 10.42 8.00
N PHE A 332 -8.20 10.77 6.74
CA PHE A 332 -8.44 9.79 5.69
C PHE A 332 -7.13 9.44 4.97
N TYR A 333 -6.65 8.21 5.18
CA TYR A 333 -5.39 7.69 4.59
C TYR A 333 -5.44 7.55 3.05
N GLY A 334 -6.60 7.69 2.43
CA GLY A 334 -6.81 7.51 1.01
C GLY A 334 -7.69 6.29 0.68
N THR A 335 -8.04 6.17 -0.59
CA THR A 335 -9.02 5.21 -1.13
C THR A 335 -8.45 3.79 -1.28
N ARG A 336 -7.89 3.24 -0.19
CA ARG A 336 -7.28 1.90 -0.17
C ARG A 336 -8.32 0.81 0.08
N SER A 337 -8.09 -0.38 -0.45
CA SER A 337 -8.91 -1.56 -0.12
C SER A 337 -8.52 -2.14 1.23
N ASN A 338 -9.36 -3.00 1.80
CA ASN A 338 -8.98 -3.71 3.03
C ASN A 338 -7.80 -4.66 2.82
N ALA A 339 -7.62 -5.22 1.62
CA ALA A 339 -6.42 -5.99 1.31
C ALA A 339 -5.16 -5.11 1.40
N GLU A 340 -5.22 -3.87 0.89
CA GLU A 340 -4.11 -2.92 0.99
C GLU A 340 -3.88 -2.45 2.43
N PHE A 341 -4.94 -2.16 3.20
CA PHE A 341 -4.81 -1.79 4.62
C PHE A 341 -4.21 -2.91 5.46
N VAL A 342 -4.62 -4.16 5.27
CA VAL A 342 -4.05 -5.29 6.02
C VAL A 342 -2.58 -5.48 5.65
N ILE A 343 -2.26 -5.51 4.35
CA ILE A 343 -0.91 -5.85 3.88
C ILE A 343 0.09 -4.71 4.13
N HIS A 344 -0.32 -3.46 3.95
CA HIS A 344 0.59 -2.30 3.98
C HIS A 344 0.41 -1.41 5.22
N ASN A 345 -0.74 -1.43 5.89
CA ASN A 345 -0.99 -0.64 7.10
C ASN A 345 -1.17 -1.49 8.37
N GLY A 346 -1.33 -2.81 8.24
CA GLY A 346 -1.44 -3.73 9.37
C GLY A 346 -2.82 -3.75 10.04
N PHE A 347 -3.88 -3.22 9.44
CA PHE A 347 -5.21 -3.24 10.06
C PHE A 347 -6.32 -3.54 9.04
N PHE A 348 -7.46 -4.01 9.55
CA PHE A 348 -8.69 -4.16 8.77
C PHE A 348 -9.70 -3.10 9.19
N TYR A 349 -10.41 -2.49 8.24
CA TYR A 349 -11.40 -1.45 8.52
C TYR A 349 -12.81 -1.94 8.16
N GLN A 350 -13.67 -2.05 9.18
CA GLN A 350 -14.94 -2.79 9.14
C GLN A 350 -15.95 -2.23 8.13
N ASP A 351 -15.94 -0.93 7.88
CA ASP A 351 -16.88 -0.22 6.99
C ASP A 351 -16.14 0.58 5.92
N ASN A 352 -15.13 -0.03 5.29
CA ASN A 352 -14.34 0.61 4.24
C ASN A 352 -15.19 0.89 2.99
N ALA A 353 -15.50 2.16 2.76
CA ALA A 353 -16.29 2.61 1.60
C ALA A 353 -15.54 2.47 0.26
N HIS A 354 -14.25 2.15 0.28
CA HIS A 354 -13.41 2.02 -0.92
C HIS A 354 -12.91 0.59 -1.15
N ASP A 355 -13.49 -0.39 -0.44
CA ASP A 355 -13.09 -1.77 -0.54
C ASP A 355 -13.43 -2.38 -1.91
N ARG A 356 -12.54 -3.25 -2.37
CA ARG A 356 -12.60 -3.81 -3.73
C ARG A 356 -11.80 -5.09 -3.86
N VAL A 357 -12.26 -5.96 -4.76
CA VAL A 357 -11.53 -7.17 -5.19
C VAL A 357 -11.10 -7.07 -6.64
N LYS A 358 -10.03 -7.79 -7.01
CA LYS A 358 -9.50 -7.80 -8.37
C LYS A 358 -10.30 -8.78 -9.23
N ILE A 359 -10.51 -8.45 -10.51
CA ILE A 359 -11.06 -9.35 -11.52
C ILE A 359 -10.25 -9.25 -12.81
N LYS A 360 -9.58 -10.34 -13.18
CA LYS A 360 -8.80 -10.40 -14.42
C LYS A 360 -9.70 -10.83 -15.58
N LEU A 361 -9.81 -9.96 -16.58
CA LEU A 361 -10.60 -10.19 -17.79
C LEU A 361 -9.75 -9.89 -19.04
N GLY A 362 -10.06 -10.58 -20.13
CA GLY A 362 -9.40 -10.37 -21.41
C GLY A 362 -10.14 -11.01 -22.56
N VAL A 363 -10.00 -10.42 -23.74
CA VAL A 363 -10.52 -10.97 -25.00
C VAL A 363 -9.59 -12.10 -25.44
N SER A 364 -10.14 -13.29 -25.70
CA SER A 364 -9.33 -14.43 -26.12
C SER A 364 -8.78 -14.22 -27.53
N LYS A 365 -7.49 -14.50 -27.76
CA LYS A 365 -6.90 -14.49 -29.10
C LYS A 365 -7.52 -15.52 -30.06
N SER A 366 -8.17 -16.56 -29.52
CA SER A 366 -8.90 -17.55 -30.32
C SER A 366 -10.30 -17.08 -30.73
N GLU A 367 -10.77 -15.93 -30.22
CA GLU A 367 -12.08 -15.40 -30.57
C GLU A 367 -12.10 -14.87 -32.01
N ARG A 368 -13.11 -15.26 -32.79
CA ARG A 368 -13.29 -14.83 -34.19
C ARG A 368 -13.28 -13.30 -34.34
N LEU A 369 -13.88 -12.60 -33.38
CA LEU A 369 -14.00 -11.13 -33.36
C LEU A 369 -12.86 -10.43 -32.61
N TYR A 370 -11.78 -11.14 -32.25
CA TYR A 370 -10.69 -10.59 -31.44
C TYR A 370 -10.14 -9.28 -32.01
N ALA A 371 -9.84 -9.23 -33.31
CA ALA A 371 -9.23 -8.05 -33.94
C ALA A 371 -10.13 -6.82 -33.83
N MET A 372 -11.43 -6.98 -34.06
CA MET A 372 -12.40 -5.88 -33.98
C MET A 372 -12.57 -5.41 -32.53
N LYS A 373 -12.74 -6.34 -31.58
CA LYS A 373 -12.84 -6.00 -30.14
C LYS A 373 -11.59 -5.30 -29.63
N ALA A 374 -10.41 -5.81 -29.98
CA ALA A 374 -9.13 -5.22 -29.59
C ALA A 374 -8.96 -3.80 -30.14
N GLU A 375 -9.41 -3.54 -31.38
CA GLU A 375 -9.38 -2.20 -31.98
C GLU A 375 -10.34 -1.24 -31.28
N VAL A 376 -11.59 -1.63 -31.01
CA VAL A 376 -12.54 -0.79 -30.27
C VAL A 376 -12.01 -0.47 -28.87
N LEU A 377 -11.48 -1.47 -28.16
CA LEU A 377 -10.84 -1.27 -26.86
C LEU A 377 -9.63 -0.33 -26.95
N ALA A 378 -8.78 -0.48 -27.97
CA ALA A 378 -7.62 0.39 -28.18
C ALA A 378 -8.02 1.85 -28.41
N ARG A 379 -9.07 2.10 -29.21
CA ARG A 379 -9.61 3.46 -29.41
C ARG A 379 -10.24 4.03 -28.14
N ALA A 380 -10.79 3.18 -27.27
CA ALA A 380 -11.28 3.57 -25.95
C ALA A 380 -10.17 3.71 -24.89
N GLY A 381 -8.89 3.48 -25.23
CA GLY A 381 -7.77 3.50 -24.28
C GLY A 381 -7.78 2.34 -23.28
N ILE A 382 -8.48 1.24 -23.58
CA ILE A 382 -8.62 0.08 -22.70
C ILE A 382 -7.75 -1.08 -23.22
N PRO A 383 -6.91 -1.71 -22.38
CA PRO A 383 -6.16 -2.90 -22.78
C PRO A 383 -7.08 -4.10 -23.08
N ALA A 384 -6.74 -4.90 -24.10
CA ALA A 384 -7.47 -6.13 -24.44
C ALA A 384 -7.43 -7.23 -23.36
N SER A 385 -6.54 -7.09 -22.37
CA SER A 385 -6.46 -7.93 -21.17
C SER A 385 -5.95 -7.08 -20.01
N CYS A 386 -6.73 -7.01 -18.92
CA CYS A 386 -6.44 -6.15 -17.78
C CYS A 386 -6.95 -6.79 -16.47
N VAL A 387 -6.45 -6.30 -15.33
CA VAL A 387 -7.00 -6.57 -14.01
C VAL A 387 -7.85 -5.38 -13.61
N PHE A 388 -9.16 -5.58 -13.58
CA PHE A 388 -10.13 -4.59 -13.13
C PHE A 388 -10.45 -4.76 -11.64
N ALA A 389 -11.27 -3.86 -11.10
CA ALA A 389 -11.76 -3.92 -9.74
C ALA A 389 -13.28 -4.11 -9.71
N LEU A 390 -13.76 -4.87 -8.72
CA LEU A 390 -15.15 -4.93 -8.30
C LEU A 390 -15.26 -4.25 -6.95
N HIS A 391 -16.14 -3.26 -6.82
CA HIS A 391 -16.26 -2.40 -5.65
C HIS A 391 -17.38 -2.85 -4.72
N CYS A 392 -17.24 -2.55 -3.43
CA CYS A 392 -18.28 -2.77 -2.43
C CYS A 392 -19.50 -1.83 -2.62
N ASN A 393 -19.34 -0.71 -3.31
CA ASN A 393 -20.38 0.30 -3.52
C ASN A 393 -21.25 0.01 -4.76
N GLU A 394 -22.29 0.81 -4.95
CA GLU A 394 -23.09 0.81 -6.18
C GLU A 394 -22.75 2.06 -7.02
N PRO A 395 -22.48 1.91 -8.33
CA PRO A 395 -22.35 0.66 -9.08
C PRO A 395 -21.09 -0.15 -8.68
N PRO A 396 -21.12 -1.50 -8.77
CA PRO A 396 -20.00 -2.35 -8.36
C PRO A 396 -18.84 -2.39 -9.39
N ILE A 397 -18.98 -1.72 -10.53
CA ILE A 397 -18.01 -1.69 -11.63
C ILE A 397 -17.73 -0.25 -12.04
N SER A 398 -16.49 0.04 -12.43
CA SER A 398 -16.11 1.35 -12.97
C SER A 398 -16.59 1.54 -14.42
N ALA A 399 -16.60 2.78 -14.90
CA ALA A 399 -16.87 3.11 -16.30
C ALA A 399 -15.95 2.33 -17.26
N GLN A 400 -14.67 2.18 -16.92
CA GLN A 400 -13.70 1.41 -17.71
C GLN A 400 -14.07 -0.08 -17.79
N LEU A 401 -14.49 -0.69 -16.68
CA LEU A 401 -14.91 -2.09 -16.67
C LEU A 401 -16.24 -2.27 -17.42
N LEU A 402 -17.19 -1.34 -17.29
CA LEU A 402 -18.44 -1.35 -18.06
C LEU A 402 -18.16 -1.30 -19.57
N ALA A 403 -17.32 -0.36 -20.02
CA ALA A 403 -16.90 -0.25 -21.41
C ALA A 403 -16.25 -1.54 -21.92
N PHE A 404 -15.33 -2.13 -21.12
CA PHE A 404 -14.71 -3.40 -21.46
C PHE A 404 -15.75 -4.53 -21.62
N LEU A 405 -16.68 -4.65 -20.66
CA LEU A 405 -17.71 -5.70 -20.67
C LEU A 405 -18.69 -5.54 -21.85
N ARG A 406 -19.06 -4.31 -22.20
CA ARG A 406 -19.88 -4.02 -23.40
C ARG A 406 -19.19 -4.53 -24.66
N VAL A 407 -17.94 -4.12 -24.90
CA VAL A 407 -17.16 -4.57 -26.07
C VAL A 407 -16.93 -6.08 -26.04
N PHE A 408 -16.70 -6.66 -24.86
CA PHE A 408 -16.56 -8.11 -24.67
C PHE A 408 -17.82 -8.87 -25.09
N CYS A 409 -19.01 -8.27 -25.00
CA CYS A 409 -20.28 -8.89 -25.37
C CYS A 409 -20.86 -8.45 -26.73
N MET A 410 -20.15 -7.57 -27.46
CA MET A 410 -20.65 -7.04 -28.73
C MET A 410 -20.76 -8.10 -29.84
N THR A 411 -21.76 -7.93 -30.69
CA THR A 411 -21.87 -8.65 -31.98
C THR A 411 -20.96 -8.03 -33.05
N GLU A 412 -20.89 -8.66 -34.22
CA GLU A 412 -20.09 -8.12 -35.32
C GLU A 412 -20.69 -6.82 -35.88
N GLU A 413 -22.01 -6.72 -35.90
CA GLU A 413 -22.77 -5.54 -36.33
C GLU A 413 -22.54 -4.38 -35.35
N GLU A 414 -22.68 -4.63 -34.05
CA GLU A 414 -22.38 -3.66 -33.01
C GLU A 414 -20.91 -3.20 -33.11
N LEU A 415 -19.94 -4.09 -33.34
CA LEU A 415 -18.54 -3.68 -33.50
C LEU A 415 -18.32 -2.83 -34.75
N LYS A 416 -19.00 -3.11 -35.87
CA LYS A 416 -18.88 -2.31 -37.11
C LYS A 416 -19.32 -0.87 -36.86
N ASP A 417 -20.40 -0.67 -36.10
CA ASP A 417 -20.92 0.64 -35.73
C ASP A 417 -19.94 1.49 -34.90
N TYR A 418 -19.03 0.86 -34.17
CA TYR A 418 -18.00 1.54 -33.36
C TYR A 418 -16.66 1.67 -34.10
N LEU A 419 -16.53 1.03 -35.27
CA LEU A 419 -15.32 1.07 -36.11
C LEU A 419 -15.48 1.93 -37.36
N LEU A 420 -16.69 2.01 -37.90
CA LEU A 420 -17.04 2.59 -39.20
C LEU A 420 -18.10 3.69 -39.03
N GLY A 421 -17.97 4.77 -39.80
CA GLY A 421 -18.93 5.89 -39.84
C GLY A 421 -18.52 7.10 -39.00
N ASP A 422 -19.15 8.25 -39.31
CA ASP A 422 -18.78 9.55 -38.74
C ASP A 422 -19.09 9.67 -37.23
N HIS A 423 -20.05 8.89 -36.72
CA HIS A 423 -20.43 8.86 -35.30
C HIS A 423 -19.66 7.81 -34.46
N ALA A 424 -18.71 7.08 -35.04
CA ALA A 424 -17.98 6.02 -34.34
C ALA A 424 -17.21 6.53 -33.11
N ILE A 425 -16.64 7.73 -33.19
CA ILE A 425 -15.89 8.36 -32.09
C ILE A 425 -16.82 8.71 -30.93
N ASN A 426 -17.97 9.32 -31.23
CA ASN A 426 -18.99 9.68 -30.24
C ASN A 426 -19.52 8.45 -29.48
N LYS A 427 -19.74 7.34 -30.19
CA LYS A 427 -20.16 6.07 -29.58
C LYS A 427 -19.08 5.49 -28.66
N ILE A 428 -17.79 5.62 -28.99
CA ILE A 428 -16.70 5.15 -28.13
C ILE A 428 -16.68 5.92 -26.80
N PHE A 429 -16.94 7.22 -26.82
CA PHE A 429 -16.96 8.07 -25.63
C PHE A 429 -18.05 7.63 -24.62
N THR A 430 -19.19 7.17 -25.09
CA THR A 430 -20.31 6.74 -24.24
C THR A 430 -20.21 5.29 -23.74
N LEU A 431 -19.20 4.51 -24.16
CA LEU A 431 -19.03 3.11 -23.75
C LEU A 431 -18.97 2.92 -22.23
N GLY A 432 -18.41 3.88 -21.50
CA GLY A 432 -18.33 3.82 -20.04
C GLY A 432 -19.54 4.37 -19.30
N ASN A 433 -20.51 4.96 -20.00
CA ASN A 433 -21.66 5.63 -19.38
C ASN A 433 -22.85 4.67 -19.26
N SER A 434 -23.38 4.49 -18.04
CA SER A 434 -24.51 3.62 -17.75
C SER A 434 -25.85 4.05 -18.38
N GLU A 435 -25.99 5.33 -18.74
CA GLU A 435 -27.22 5.88 -19.34
C GLU A 435 -27.34 5.54 -20.83
N PHE A 436 -26.22 5.30 -21.51
CA PHE A 436 -26.14 5.04 -22.95
C PHE A 436 -25.67 3.61 -23.24
N PRO A 437 -26.58 2.61 -23.17
CA PRO A 437 -26.25 1.22 -23.50
C PRO A 437 -26.03 1.03 -25.01
N VAL A 438 -25.22 0.03 -25.37
CA VAL A 438 -25.03 -0.39 -26.77
C VAL A 438 -26.35 -0.91 -27.35
N SER A 439 -26.96 -1.84 -26.63
CA SER A 439 -28.26 -2.45 -26.90
C SER A 439 -28.76 -3.12 -25.61
N TRP A 440 -30.05 -3.39 -25.50
CA TRP A 440 -30.58 -4.13 -24.35
C TRP A 440 -30.01 -5.55 -24.29
N GLU A 441 -29.84 -6.21 -25.44
CA GLU A 441 -29.23 -7.54 -25.54
C GLU A 441 -27.76 -7.55 -25.08
N ASN A 442 -26.99 -6.49 -25.39
CA ASN A 442 -25.61 -6.35 -24.93
C ASN A 442 -25.55 -6.24 -23.40
N GLU A 443 -26.40 -5.40 -22.81
CA GLU A 443 -26.50 -5.27 -21.35
C GLU A 443 -26.92 -6.59 -20.69
N ILE A 444 -27.90 -7.31 -21.24
CA ILE A 444 -28.31 -8.61 -20.71
C ILE A 444 -27.14 -9.61 -20.74
N LYS A 445 -26.38 -9.68 -21.84
CA LYS A 445 -25.22 -10.56 -21.98
C LYS A 445 -24.12 -10.22 -20.98
N LEU A 446 -23.79 -8.94 -20.83
CA LEU A 446 -22.67 -8.51 -19.98
C LEU A 446 -22.98 -8.71 -18.49
N TRP A 447 -24.22 -8.43 -18.05
CA TRP A 447 -24.61 -8.64 -16.66
C TRP A 447 -24.78 -10.13 -16.34
N THR A 448 -25.24 -10.94 -17.31
CA THR A 448 -25.24 -12.41 -17.18
C THR A 448 -23.82 -12.96 -17.02
N PHE A 449 -22.88 -12.44 -17.81
CA PHE A 449 -21.47 -12.81 -17.72
C PHE A 449 -20.90 -12.44 -16.34
N LEU A 450 -21.15 -11.22 -15.87
CA LEU A 450 -20.61 -10.74 -14.61
C LEU A 450 -21.19 -11.50 -13.40
N GLU A 451 -22.51 -11.74 -13.36
CA GLU A 451 -23.15 -12.60 -12.36
C GLU A 451 -22.47 -13.98 -12.32
N THR A 452 -22.36 -14.63 -13.48
CA THR A 452 -21.77 -15.97 -13.59
C THR A 452 -20.32 -15.96 -13.15
N ARG A 453 -19.55 -14.95 -13.56
CA ARG A 453 -18.13 -14.84 -13.21
C ARG A 453 -17.91 -14.61 -11.72
N ALA A 454 -18.70 -13.74 -11.09
CA ALA A 454 -18.63 -13.51 -9.65
C ALA A 454 -18.99 -14.80 -8.88
N ALA A 455 -20.03 -15.52 -9.29
CA ALA A 455 -20.41 -16.80 -8.69
C ALA A 455 -19.34 -17.89 -8.87
N LEU A 456 -18.62 -17.90 -10.00
CA LEU A 456 -17.48 -18.82 -10.21
C LEU A 456 -16.29 -18.48 -9.31
N LEU A 457 -15.99 -17.19 -9.13
CA LEU A 457 -14.93 -16.75 -8.21
C LEU A 457 -15.26 -17.08 -6.75
N LEU A 458 -16.52 -16.93 -6.32
CA LEU A 458 -16.94 -17.33 -4.97
C LEU A 458 -16.66 -18.82 -4.69
N LYS A 459 -16.86 -19.68 -5.69
CA LYS A 459 -16.61 -21.13 -5.56
C LYS A 459 -15.13 -21.51 -5.44
N THR A 460 -14.20 -20.58 -5.69
CA THR A 460 -12.77 -20.86 -5.50
C THR A 460 -12.31 -20.67 -4.05
N TYR A 461 -13.11 -20.01 -3.22
CA TYR A 461 -12.83 -19.87 -1.79
C TYR A 461 -13.10 -21.19 -1.07
N LYS A 462 -12.27 -21.49 -0.06
CA LYS A 462 -12.38 -22.74 0.71
C LYS A 462 -13.54 -22.76 1.71
N THR A 463 -14.01 -21.59 2.13
CA THR A 463 -15.06 -21.40 3.14
C THR A 463 -16.19 -20.52 2.63
N SER A 464 -17.39 -20.69 3.17
CA SER A 464 -18.54 -19.80 2.93
C SER A 464 -18.50 -18.55 3.82
N SER A 465 -19.31 -17.56 3.48
CA SER A 465 -19.44 -16.33 4.29
C SER A 465 -20.08 -16.61 5.66
N GLU A 466 -20.98 -17.59 5.77
CA GLU A 466 -21.57 -18.03 7.03
C GLU A 466 -20.55 -18.73 7.93
N GLU A 467 -19.72 -19.61 7.37
CA GLU A 467 -18.65 -20.27 8.12
C GLU A 467 -17.67 -19.26 8.71
N ASP A 468 -17.35 -18.21 7.95
CA ASP A 468 -16.47 -17.14 8.39
C ASP A 468 -17.08 -16.25 9.46
N ARG A 469 -18.37 -15.89 9.34
CA ARG A 469 -19.11 -15.18 10.41
C ARG A 469 -19.10 -15.98 11.71
N SER A 470 -19.40 -17.28 11.62
CA SER A 470 -19.36 -18.19 12.78
C SER A 470 -17.95 -18.31 13.37
N MET A 471 -16.90 -18.26 12.53
CA MET A 471 -15.53 -18.24 13.02
C MET A 471 -15.21 -16.96 13.78
N LEU A 472 -15.66 -15.79 13.32
CA LEU A 472 -15.43 -14.50 13.96
C LEU A 472 -16.15 -14.34 15.31
N GLU A 473 -17.24 -15.07 15.54
CA GLU A 473 -17.93 -15.12 16.84
C GLU A 473 -17.11 -15.82 17.94
N LYS A 474 -16.08 -16.59 17.56
CA LYS A 474 -15.20 -17.24 18.54
C LYS A 474 -14.36 -16.18 19.27
N PRO A 475 -14.37 -16.18 20.62
CA PRO A 475 -13.61 -15.20 21.40
C PRO A 475 -12.10 -15.44 21.33
N ASP A 476 -11.67 -16.68 21.12
CA ASP A 476 -10.26 -17.10 21.28
C ASP A 476 -9.38 -16.86 20.04
N LEU A 477 -9.85 -16.11 19.03
CA LEU A 477 -9.04 -15.80 17.85
C LEU A 477 -7.97 -14.76 18.18
N SER A 478 -6.73 -15.02 17.74
CA SER A 478 -5.69 -13.98 17.72
C SER A 478 -6.12 -12.79 16.86
N VAL A 479 -5.54 -11.62 17.12
CA VAL A 479 -5.81 -10.39 16.35
C VAL A 479 -5.57 -10.62 14.86
N HIS A 480 -4.43 -11.21 14.50
CA HIS A 480 -4.10 -11.51 13.10
C HIS A 480 -5.04 -12.57 12.48
N SER A 481 -5.43 -13.61 13.23
CA SER A 481 -6.41 -14.59 12.73
C SER A 481 -7.75 -13.93 12.44
N ARG A 482 -8.20 -13.04 13.33
CA ARG A 482 -9.44 -12.27 13.17
C ARG A 482 -9.37 -11.39 11.92
N VAL A 483 -8.28 -10.65 11.74
CA VAL A 483 -8.04 -9.80 10.55
C VAL A 483 -8.01 -10.64 9.27
N ALA A 484 -7.34 -11.79 9.26
CA ALA A 484 -7.30 -12.68 8.11
C ALA A 484 -8.70 -13.22 7.74
N VAL A 485 -9.51 -13.59 8.73
CA VAL A 485 -10.89 -14.05 8.52
C VAL A 485 -11.80 -12.90 8.07
N GLN A 486 -11.66 -11.71 8.63
CA GLN A 486 -12.38 -10.51 8.19
C GLN A 486 -12.08 -10.17 6.73
N LEU A 487 -10.80 -10.20 6.34
CA LEU A 487 -10.39 -9.92 4.96
C LEU A 487 -10.99 -10.90 3.96
N ARG A 488 -10.89 -12.21 4.21
CA ARG A 488 -11.47 -13.22 3.30
C ARG A 488 -13.00 -13.18 3.27
N LEU A 489 -13.64 -12.76 4.37
CA LEU A 489 -15.09 -12.55 4.41
C LEU A 489 -15.48 -11.34 3.56
N ALA A 490 -14.77 -10.21 3.70
CA ALA A 490 -15.00 -9.00 2.91
C ALA A 490 -14.85 -9.27 1.40
N GLU A 491 -13.81 -10.01 0.99
CA GLU A 491 -13.63 -10.40 -0.42
C GLU A 491 -14.87 -11.17 -0.96
N LYS A 492 -15.42 -12.10 -0.18
CA LYS A 492 -16.63 -12.85 -0.56
C LYS A 492 -17.87 -11.98 -0.59
N GLN A 493 -18.06 -11.12 0.41
CA GLN A 493 -19.24 -10.23 0.47
C GLN A 493 -19.30 -9.29 -0.75
N ILE A 494 -18.16 -8.78 -1.21
CA ILE A 494 -18.10 -7.98 -2.44
C ILE A 494 -18.55 -8.80 -3.64
N LEU A 495 -18.06 -10.04 -3.79
CA LEU A 495 -18.46 -10.91 -4.90
C LEU A 495 -19.94 -11.34 -4.83
N GLU A 496 -20.47 -11.59 -3.64
CA GLU A 496 -21.90 -11.89 -3.40
C GLU A 496 -22.78 -10.71 -3.82
N LYS A 497 -22.37 -9.49 -3.44
CA LYS A 497 -23.06 -8.26 -3.82
C LYS A 497 -23.00 -8.04 -5.33
N VAL A 498 -21.85 -8.22 -5.97
CA VAL A 498 -21.69 -8.12 -7.43
C VAL A 498 -22.59 -9.13 -8.15
N SER A 499 -22.62 -10.38 -7.68
CA SER A 499 -23.47 -11.43 -8.25
C SER A 499 -24.96 -11.05 -8.17
N SER A 500 -25.39 -10.56 -7.01
CA SER A 500 -26.77 -10.15 -6.76
C SER A 500 -27.16 -8.91 -7.58
N ASN A 501 -26.28 -7.91 -7.66
CA ASN A 501 -26.46 -6.72 -8.47
C ASN A 501 -26.51 -7.06 -9.97
N GLY A 502 -25.61 -7.95 -10.44
CA GLY A 502 -25.61 -8.43 -11.81
C GLY A 502 -26.90 -9.14 -12.19
N ARG A 503 -27.45 -9.95 -11.29
CA ARG A 503 -28.79 -10.56 -11.47
C ARG A 503 -29.88 -9.49 -11.59
N ALA A 504 -29.90 -8.51 -10.68
CA ALA A 504 -30.91 -7.45 -10.69
C ALA A 504 -30.85 -6.62 -11.99
N LYS A 505 -29.64 -6.23 -12.42
CA LYS A 505 -29.43 -5.52 -13.69
C LYS A 505 -29.84 -6.36 -14.90
N ARG A 506 -29.50 -7.65 -14.94
CA ARG A 506 -29.97 -8.56 -16.01
C ARG A 506 -31.49 -8.56 -16.12
N LEU A 507 -32.20 -8.79 -15.01
CA LEU A 507 -33.66 -8.83 -14.98
C LEU A 507 -34.28 -7.48 -15.41
N HIS A 508 -33.68 -6.37 -14.98
CA HIS A 508 -34.08 -5.02 -15.37
C HIS A 508 -34.00 -4.80 -16.88
N PHE A 509 -32.87 -5.16 -17.52
CA PHE A 509 -32.71 -5.00 -18.96
C PHE A 509 -33.51 -6.02 -19.78
N GLN A 510 -33.75 -7.23 -19.24
CA GLN A 510 -34.70 -8.19 -19.83
C GLN A 510 -36.11 -7.60 -19.92
N LYS A 511 -36.57 -6.97 -18.83
CA LYS A 511 -37.87 -6.30 -18.80
C LYS A 511 -37.94 -5.16 -19.83
N LYS A 512 -36.93 -4.29 -19.89
CA LYS A 512 -36.88 -3.20 -20.89
C LYS A 512 -36.95 -3.70 -22.34
N LEU A 513 -36.30 -4.83 -22.62
CA LEU A 513 -36.36 -5.48 -23.93
C LEU A 513 -37.75 -6.04 -24.22
N GLU A 514 -38.38 -6.69 -23.24
CA GLU A 514 -39.75 -7.24 -23.36
C GLU A 514 -40.80 -6.13 -23.54
N ASP A 515 -40.63 -5.00 -22.83
CA ASP A 515 -41.51 -3.82 -22.90
C ASP A 515 -41.28 -2.98 -24.17
N GLY A 516 -40.25 -3.29 -24.96
CA GLY A 516 -39.92 -2.57 -26.20
C GLY A 516 -39.50 -1.12 -25.98
N GLU A 517 -38.87 -0.81 -24.84
CA GLU A 517 -38.44 0.56 -24.53
C GLU A 517 -37.40 1.06 -25.55
N PRO A 518 -37.51 2.30 -26.04
CA PRO A 518 -36.53 2.87 -26.95
C PRO A 518 -35.17 3.05 -26.26
N LEU A 519 -34.09 2.82 -27.01
CA LEU A 519 -32.74 3.12 -26.54
C LEU A 519 -32.55 4.64 -26.46
N LEU A 520 -31.89 5.09 -25.40
CA LEU A 520 -31.44 6.48 -25.31
C LEU A 520 -30.28 6.68 -26.27
N HIS A 521 -30.37 7.70 -27.12
CA HIS A 521 -29.29 8.10 -28.01
C HIS A 521 -28.61 9.34 -27.45
N CYS A 522 -27.28 9.34 -27.43
CA CYS A 522 -26.49 10.51 -27.08
C CYS A 522 -26.48 11.46 -28.27
N GLU A 523 -27.06 12.65 -28.12
CA GLU A 523 -27.01 13.71 -29.13
C GLU A 523 -25.66 14.46 -29.06
N GLU A 524 -25.24 15.13 -30.13
CA GLU A 524 -23.97 15.90 -30.14
C GLU A 524 -23.92 16.98 -29.05
N SER A 525 -25.08 17.51 -28.64
CA SER A 525 -25.23 18.42 -27.50
C SER A 525 -24.91 17.79 -26.15
N ASP A 526 -25.16 16.48 -25.97
CA ASP A 526 -24.91 15.77 -24.71
C ASP A 526 -23.41 15.51 -24.51
N ILE A 527 -22.65 15.37 -25.60
CA ILE A 527 -21.20 15.20 -25.59
C ILE A 527 -20.51 16.51 -25.17
N ALA A 528 -20.99 17.65 -25.68
CA ALA A 528 -20.50 18.96 -25.26
C ALA A 528 -20.79 19.25 -23.77
N LEU A 529 -21.88 18.69 -23.21
CA LEU A 529 -22.16 18.75 -21.77
C LEU A 529 -21.22 17.86 -20.96
N LEU A 530 -20.90 16.65 -21.45
CA LEU A 530 -19.95 15.74 -20.80
C LEU A 530 -18.51 16.28 -20.81
N GLU A 531 -18.10 17.01 -21.85
CA GLU A 531 -16.82 17.73 -21.91
C GLU A 531 -16.77 18.92 -20.91
N ASN A 532 -17.92 19.51 -20.57
CA ASN A 532 -18.01 20.66 -19.66
C ASN A 532 -18.30 20.28 -18.20
N THR A 533 -18.73 19.05 -17.90
CA THR A 533 -19.00 18.60 -16.52
C THR A 533 -17.75 18.39 -15.66
N ASP A 534 -16.55 18.37 -16.26
CA ASP A 534 -15.27 18.32 -15.52
C ASP A 534 -14.66 19.71 -15.25
N ALA A 535 -15.29 20.80 -15.70
CA ALA A 535 -14.80 22.16 -15.44
C ALA A 535 -15.24 22.74 -14.08
N ASP A 536 -16.24 22.14 -13.43
CA ASP A 536 -16.84 22.65 -12.18
C ASP A 536 -16.54 21.79 -10.93
N ALA A 537 -15.70 20.76 -11.07
CA ALA A 537 -14.93 20.26 -9.93
C ALA A 537 -13.86 21.32 -9.64
N LYS A 538 -14.14 22.23 -8.69
CA LYS A 538 -13.20 23.26 -8.23
C LYS A 538 -11.80 22.68 -8.04
N LEU A 539 -10.95 22.90 -9.04
CA LEU A 539 -9.51 22.78 -8.94
C LEU A 539 -9.05 23.61 -7.73
N PRO A 540 -8.12 23.11 -6.89
CA PRO A 540 -7.49 23.92 -5.86
C PRO A 540 -6.93 25.20 -6.48
N ILE A 541 -7.05 26.32 -5.75
CA ILE A 541 -6.85 27.72 -6.18
C ILE A 541 -5.42 28.05 -6.71
N ILE A 542 -4.55 27.07 -6.88
CA ILE A 542 -3.12 27.29 -7.20
C ILE A 542 -2.83 27.25 -8.72
N LEU A 543 -3.79 26.90 -9.58
CA LEU A 543 -3.58 26.90 -11.05
C LEU A 543 -4.10 28.14 -11.80
N ARG A 544 -4.75 29.10 -11.14
CA ARG A 544 -5.21 30.35 -11.81
C ARG A 544 -4.13 31.42 -12.01
N LYS A 545 -2.95 31.30 -11.40
CA LYS A 545 -1.91 32.35 -11.47
C LYS A 545 -0.86 32.18 -12.58
N LEU A 546 -0.95 31.14 -13.41
CA LEU A 546 -0.02 30.94 -14.52
C LEU A 546 -0.59 31.37 -15.89
N GLU A 547 -1.92 31.45 -16.05
CA GLU A 547 -2.54 31.94 -17.29
C GLU A 547 -2.60 33.48 -17.36
N GLU A 548 -2.62 34.19 -16.22
CA GLU A 548 -2.66 35.67 -16.20
C GLU A 548 -1.29 36.33 -16.48
N VAL A 549 -0.19 35.57 -16.57
CA VAL A 549 1.14 36.12 -16.88
C VAL A 549 1.47 36.06 -18.38
N GLU A 550 0.86 35.17 -19.16
CA GLU A 550 1.09 35.10 -20.61
C GLU A 550 0.19 36.03 -21.45
N GLU A 551 -0.99 36.42 -20.96
CA GLU A 551 -1.87 37.35 -21.69
C GLU A 551 -1.55 38.84 -21.45
N GLY A 552 -0.78 39.17 -20.41
CA GLY A 552 -0.33 40.54 -20.10
C GLY A 552 0.81 41.08 -20.97
N GLN A 553 1.56 40.22 -21.66
CA GLN A 553 2.73 40.63 -22.47
C GLN A 553 2.48 40.74 -23.97
N ARG A 554 1.27 40.45 -24.47
CA ARG A 554 0.92 40.60 -25.91
C ARG A 554 0.18 41.89 -26.27
N ARG A 555 -0.01 42.82 -25.32
CA ARG A 555 -0.63 44.15 -25.58
C ARG A 555 0.18 45.30 -25.00
N SER A 556 1.45 45.45 -25.40
CA SER A 556 2.09 46.77 -25.43
C SER A 556 3.29 46.75 -26.38
N GLY A 557 3.36 47.72 -27.30
CA GLY A 557 4.58 47.98 -28.09
C GLY A 557 4.49 47.75 -29.60
N ALA A 558 3.47 48.28 -30.28
CA ALA A 558 3.62 48.66 -31.68
C ALA A 558 4.13 50.12 -31.74
N GLY A 559 5.35 50.33 -32.23
CA GLY A 559 5.80 51.66 -32.63
C GLY A 559 7.32 51.87 -32.59
N GLY A 560 7.92 52.04 -33.77
CA GLY A 560 9.02 53.00 -33.94
C GLY A 560 10.45 52.46 -33.97
N ASP A 561 10.82 51.93 -35.14
CA ASP A 561 11.99 52.24 -35.98
C ASP A 561 13.30 52.86 -35.41
N ALA A 562 14.38 52.54 -36.15
CA ALA A 562 15.69 53.18 -36.28
C ALA A 562 16.88 52.74 -35.40
N GLY A 563 17.69 51.84 -35.98
CA GLY A 563 19.09 52.16 -36.36
C GLY A 563 20.20 52.09 -35.30
N GLY A 564 21.22 51.25 -35.55
CA GLY A 564 22.54 51.45 -34.93
C GLY A 564 23.41 50.21 -34.81
N GLN A 565 24.43 50.11 -35.66
CA GLN A 565 25.47 49.09 -35.73
C GLN A 565 26.45 49.09 -34.53
N GLN A 566 26.93 47.91 -34.12
CA GLN A 566 28.36 47.51 -33.95
C GLN A 566 28.41 46.21 -33.11
N ARG A 567 28.71 45.05 -33.73
CA ARG A 567 30.03 44.43 -34.01
C ARG A 567 30.68 43.69 -32.82
N CYS A 568 30.90 42.39 -33.09
CA CYS A 568 31.99 41.50 -32.64
C CYS A 568 31.96 41.04 -31.16
N SER A 569 32.17 39.77 -30.80
CA SER A 569 32.68 38.60 -31.55
C SER A 569 32.65 37.32 -30.70
N SER A 570 32.62 36.18 -31.40
CA SER A 570 33.21 34.85 -31.06
C SER A 570 32.68 34.08 -29.84
N SER A 571 31.87 33.00 -30.03
CA SER A 571 32.24 31.59 -30.39
C SER A 571 32.74 30.81 -29.17
N SER A 572 32.22 29.64 -28.77
CA SER A 572 31.94 28.37 -29.49
C SER A 572 30.97 27.52 -28.62
N GLY A 573 29.91 26.83 -29.10
CA GLY A 573 29.88 25.74 -30.08
C GLY A 573 30.12 24.38 -29.37
N LEU A 574 29.37 23.28 -29.51
CA LEU A 574 28.22 22.91 -30.36
C LEU A 574 27.37 21.81 -29.70
N GLU A 575 26.10 21.80 -30.10
CA GLU A 575 25.08 20.75 -30.15
C GLU A 575 25.55 19.34 -30.60
N CYS A 576 24.82 18.31 -30.15
CA CYS A 576 24.63 17.08 -30.93
C CYS A 576 23.20 16.52 -30.80
N LYS A 577 22.60 16.24 -31.97
CA LYS A 577 21.20 15.85 -32.21
C LYS A 577 20.96 14.34 -32.05
N PHE A 578 19.76 13.99 -31.59
CA PHE A 578 19.17 12.65 -31.64
C PHE A 578 18.57 12.32 -33.02
N LYS A 579 18.73 11.07 -33.48
CA LYS A 579 17.89 10.39 -34.49
C LYS A 579 17.75 8.90 -34.15
N PRO A 580 16.60 8.25 -34.43
CA PRO A 580 16.33 6.84 -34.09
C PRO A 580 16.63 5.86 -35.23
N GLU A 581 17.05 4.64 -34.88
CA GLU A 581 17.36 3.54 -35.80
C GLU A 581 16.14 2.65 -36.11
N ARG A 582 16.03 2.23 -37.38
CA ARG A 582 15.26 1.04 -37.83
C ARG A 582 16.27 -0.05 -38.22
N PRO A 583 15.96 -1.35 -38.04
CA PRO A 583 16.66 -2.40 -38.76
C PRO A 583 15.77 -3.05 -39.84
N THR A 584 16.31 -3.08 -41.06
CA THR A 584 15.91 -3.94 -42.18
C THR A 584 16.64 -5.28 -42.11
N GLY A 585 16.01 -6.40 -42.51
CA GLY A 585 16.77 -7.59 -42.91
C GLY A 585 16.07 -8.93 -42.74
N SER A 586 15.41 -9.37 -43.81
CA SER A 586 14.90 -10.73 -44.06
C SER A 586 16.01 -11.78 -44.19
N GLY A 587 15.85 -12.96 -43.57
CA GLY A 587 16.69 -14.12 -43.86
C GLY A 587 16.34 -15.39 -43.07
N ARG A 588 15.76 -16.39 -43.74
CA ARG A 588 15.74 -17.83 -43.40
C ARG A 588 15.77 -18.60 -44.74
N PRO A 589 16.09 -19.91 -44.78
CA PRO A 589 17.10 -20.66 -44.04
C PRO A 589 17.95 -21.56 -44.99
N LYS A 590 19.06 -22.15 -44.51
CA LYS A 590 19.67 -23.34 -45.13
C LYS A 590 19.98 -24.39 -44.06
N CYS A 591 19.62 -25.62 -44.38
CA CYS A 591 19.76 -26.84 -43.58
C CYS A 591 21.19 -27.41 -43.59
N GLN A 592 21.56 -28.02 -42.45
CA GLN A 592 22.35 -29.26 -42.23
C GLN A 592 23.83 -29.34 -42.70
N PRO A 593 24.64 -30.32 -42.21
CA PRO A 593 24.46 -31.28 -41.09
C PRO A 593 25.67 -31.40 -40.12
N ASN A 594 25.41 -31.73 -38.85
CA ASN A 594 25.91 -32.90 -38.11
C ASN A 594 25.46 -32.84 -36.65
#